data_AF-A0A9N9GW58-F1
#
_entry.id   AF-A0A9N9GW58-F1
#
_cell.length_a   1.000
_cell.length_b   1.000
_cell.length_c   1.000
_cell.angle_alpha   90.00
_cell.angle_beta   90.00
_cell.angle_gamma   90.00
#
_symmetry.space_group_name_H-M   'P 1'
#
loop_
_entity.id
_entity.type
_entity.pdbx_description
1 polymer ?
#
loop_
_entity_poly.entity_id
_entity_poly.type
_entity_poly.pdbx_seq_one_letter_code
_entity_poly.pdbx_strand_id
1 'polypeptide(L)'
;MFFIRLAEALRIISRKHPTKILESTMNSFNKVKKFDPVLIISPNHNWIAQSQQEPIGTAWILNKVGVRKSDVGEDDNFFKR
;
A
#
# COMPACT_ATOMS: atom_id res chain seq x y z
N MET A 1 -16.11 4.20 -6.66
CA MET A 1 -15.11 4.54 -5.62
C MET A 1 -15.72 4.15 -4.27
N PHE A 2 -15.15 3.16 -3.56
CA PHE A 2 -15.75 2.60 -2.35
C PHE A 2 -14.87 2.92 -1.14
N PHE A 3 -15.40 3.70 -0.19
CA PHE A 3 -14.64 4.06 1.01
C PHE A 3 -14.77 2.98 2.08
N ILE A 4 -13.64 2.45 2.53
CA ILE A 4 -13.55 1.45 3.59
C ILE A 4 -12.84 2.02 4.83
N ARG A 5 -12.92 1.30 5.96
CA ARG A 5 -12.12 1.66 7.13
C ARG A 5 -10.64 1.44 6.82
N LEU A 6 -9.76 2.30 7.34
CA LEU A 6 -8.32 2.17 7.18
C LEU A 6 -7.81 0.77 7.58
N ALA A 7 -8.29 0.24 8.70
CA ALA A 7 -7.94 -1.11 9.14
C ALA A 7 -8.35 -2.19 8.12
N GLU A 8 -9.48 -2.01 7.43
CA GLU A 8 -9.96 -2.94 6.39
C GLU A 8 -9.04 -2.87 5.15
N ALA A 9 -8.65 -1.66 4.74
CA ALA A 9 -7.75 -1.45 3.62
C ALA A 9 -6.37 -2.07 3.88
N LEU A 10 -5.83 -1.86 5.08
CA LEU A 10 -4.58 -2.48 5.50
C LEU A 10 -4.69 -4.00 5.59
N ARG A 11 -5.85 -4.54 6.00
CA ARG A 11 -6.10 -5.99 6.00
C ARG A 11 -6.09 -6.58 4.59
N ILE A 12 -6.61 -5.87 3.59
CA ILE A 12 -6.55 -6.29 2.18
C ILE A 12 -5.08 -6.39 1.73
N ILE A 13 -4.28 -5.37 2.04
CA ILE A 13 -2.85 -5.32 1.68
C ILE A 13 -2.07 -6.43 2.41
N SER A 14 -2.30 -6.61 3.71
CA SER A 14 -1.62 -7.64 4.51
C SER A 14 -2.10 -9.05 4.22
N ARG A 15 -3.26 -9.26 3.60
CA ARG A 15 -3.62 -10.61 3.14
C ARG A 15 -2.59 -11.18 2.16
N LYS A 16 -1.83 -10.31 1.49
CA LYS A 16 -0.72 -10.65 0.61
C LYS A 16 0.67 -10.65 1.31
N HIS A 17 0.80 -10.15 2.56
CA HIS A 17 2.10 -9.92 3.22
C HIS A 17 2.08 -10.00 4.78
N PRO A 18 3.20 -10.33 5.45
CA PRO A 18 3.24 -10.58 6.90
C PRO A 18 2.87 -9.38 7.79
N THR A 19 2.34 -9.70 8.98
CA THR A 19 1.66 -8.82 9.95
C THR A 19 2.48 -7.61 10.43
N LYS A 20 3.83 -7.69 10.45
CA LYS A 20 4.70 -6.59 10.90
C LYS A 20 4.60 -5.32 10.02
N ILE A 21 4.17 -5.46 8.77
CA ILE A 21 4.01 -4.33 7.84
C ILE A 21 2.84 -3.44 8.29
N LEU A 22 1.80 -4.02 8.88
CA LEU A 22 0.57 -3.32 9.26
C LEU A 22 0.79 -2.18 10.27
N GLU A 23 1.55 -2.45 11.33
CA GLU A 23 1.78 -1.48 12.41
C GLU A 23 2.60 -0.27 11.90
N SER A 24 3.63 -0.55 11.10
CA SER A 24 4.46 0.49 10.47
C SER A 24 3.66 1.35 9.49
N THR A 25 2.82 0.72 8.65
CA THR A 25 1.97 1.44 7.70
C THR A 25 0.91 2.27 8.43
N MET A 26 0.30 1.75 9.50
CA MET A 26 -0.69 2.48 10.29
C MET A 26 -0.07 3.72 10.96
N ASN A 27 1.10 3.57 11.57
CA ASN A 27 1.84 4.69 12.18
C ASN A 27 2.23 5.75 11.15
N SER A 28 2.62 5.34 9.95
CA SER A 28 2.94 6.26 8.85
C SER A 28 1.68 6.99 8.36
N PHE A 29 0.58 6.28 8.17
CA PHE A 29 -0.69 6.84 7.71
C PHE A 29 -1.33 7.82 8.71
N ASN A 30 -1.12 7.62 10.01
CA ASN A 30 -1.58 8.55 11.03
C ASN A 30 -0.88 9.92 10.95
N LYS A 31 0.36 9.96 10.44
CA LYS A 31 1.14 11.20 10.25
C LYS A 31 0.74 11.97 8.98
N VAL A 32 0.07 11.31 8.04
CA VAL A 32 -0.33 11.88 6.74
C VAL A 32 -1.55 12.78 6.91
N LYS A 33 -1.60 13.95 6.26
CA LYS A 33 -2.76 14.85 6.35
C LYS A 33 -3.94 14.26 5.59
N LYS A 34 -5.15 14.72 5.91
CA LYS A 34 -6.35 14.32 5.17
C LYS A 34 -6.20 14.73 3.70
N PHE A 35 -6.56 13.83 2.79
CA PHE A 35 -6.46 13.93 1.32
C PHE A 35 -5.06 13.81 0.72
N ASP A 36 -4.01 13.62 1.52
CA ASP A 36 -2.71 13.25 0.98
C ASP A 36 -2.73 11.76 0.59
N PRO A 37 -2.39 11.39 -0.66
CA PRO A 37 -2.32 10.01 -1.09
C PRO A 37 -1.09 9.33 -0.47
N VAL A 38 -1.25 8.09 -0.03
CA VAL A 38 -0.15 7.23 0.46
C VAL A 38 0.07 6.12 -0.55
N LEU A 39 1.25 6.09 -1.14
CA LEU A 39 1.69 4.99 -1.99
C LEU A 39 2.35 3.92 -1.12
N ILE A 40 1.83 2.70 -1.19
CA ILE A 40 2.41 1.52 -0.54
C ILE A 40 2.99 0.63 -1.62
N ILE A 41 4.30 0.44 -1.59
CA ILE A 41 5.04 -0.44 -2.49
C ILE A 41 5.44 -1.68 -1.70
N SER A 42 5.05 -2.87 -2.18
CA SER A 42 5.58 -4.13 -1.68
C SER A 42 6.45 -4.78 -2.76
N PRO A 43 7.78 -4.72 -2.60
CA PRO A 43 8.70 -5.45 -3.46
C PRO A 43 8.43 -6.95 -3.43
N ASN A 44 8.58 -7.64 -4.55
CA ASN A 44 8.77 -9.10 -4.46
C ASN A 44 10.19 -9.39 -3.95
N HIS A 45 10.41 -10.55 -3.30
CA HIS A 45 11.75 -10.93 -2.81
C HIS A 45 12.79 -11.04 -3.94
N ASN A 46 12.35 -11.27 -5.18
CA ASN A 46 13.23 -11.34 -6.34
C ASN A 46 13.81 -9.96 -6.72
N TRP A 47 13.17 -8.85 -6.31
CA TRP A 47 13.68 -7.50 -6.51
C TRP A 47 14.94 -7.23 -5.69
N ILE A 48 15.05 -7.77 -4.47
CA ILE A 48 16.25 -7.57 -3.63
C ILE A 48 17.40 -8.49 -4.07
N ALA A 49 17.08 -9.65 -4.65
CA ALA A 49 18.07 -10.69 -4.97
C ALA A 49 18.61 -10.63 -6.42
N GLN A 50 18.00 -9.87 -7.31
CA GLN A 50 18.39 -9.87 -8.72
C GLN A 50 18.63 -8.45 -9.21
N SER A 51 19.80 -8.25 -9.84
CA SER A 51 20.15 -7.17 -10.75
C SER A 51 19.26 -7.19 -12.01
N GLN A 52 17.97 -7.40 -11.84
CA GLN A 52 16.94 -7.39 -12.86
C GLN A 52 16.58 -5.93 -13.10
N GLN A 53 16.69 -5.49 -14.36
CA GLN A 53 16.52 -4.09 -14.76
C GLN A 53 15.08 -3.58 -14.58
N GLU A 54 14.11 -4.46 -14.34
CA GLU A 54 12.71 -4.10 -14.16
C GLU A 54 12.27 -4.40 -12.72
N PRO A 55 11.83 -3.40 -11.95
CA PRO A 55 11.23 -3.63 -10.64
C PRO A 55 9.97 -4.49 -10.81
N ILE A 56 9.87 -5.56 -10.03
CA ILE A 56 8.67 -6.41 -9.98
C ILE A 56 8.09 -6.32 -8.56
N GLY A 57 6.80 -6.01 -8.46
CA GLY A 57 6.11 -5.85 -7.19
C GLY A 57 4.65 -5.49 -7.37
N THR A 58 3.97 -5.24 -6.26
CA THR A 58 2.59 -4.75 -6.25
C THR A 58 2.56 -3.39 -5.56
N ALA A 59 1.81 -2.45 -6.15
CA ALA A 59 1.57 -1.15 -5.56
C ALA A 59 0.10 -1.02 -5.15
N TRP A 60 -0.12 -0.37 -4.01
CA TRP A 60 -1.44 0.07 -3.58
C TRP A 60 -1.43 1.56 -3.34
N ILE A 61 -2.47 2.24 -3.81
CA ILE A 61 -2.71 3.65 -3.54
C ILE A 61 -3.78 3.74 -2.46
N LEU A 62 -3.41 4.32 -1.32
CA LEU A 62 -4.31 4.57 -0.19
C LEU A 62 -4.65 6.05 -0.10
N ASN A 63 -5.90 6.41 -0.38
CA ASN A 63 -6.35 7.79 -0.27
C ASN A 63 -6.99 8.05 1.10
N LYS A 64 -6.43 8.97 1.89
CA LYS A 64 -7.00 9.35 3.20
C LYS A 64 -8.19 10.29 3.03
N VAL A 65 -9.39 9.74 2.96
CA VAL A 65 -10.62 10.55 2.80
C VAL A 65 -11.21 11.05 4.13
N GLY A 66 -10.75 10.50 5.26
CA GLY A 66 -11.16 10.93 6.59
C GLY A 66 -10.24 10.42 7.69
N VAL A 67 -10.56 10.70 8.95
CA VAL A 67 -9.73 10.30 10.10
C VAL A 67 -9.54 8.77 10.17
N ARG A 68 -10.57 8.00 9.82
CA ARG A 68 -10.57 6.52 9.83
C ARG A 68 -11.09 5.89 8.53
N LYS A 69 -11.32 6.70 7.50
CA LYS A 69 -11.85 6.25 6.19
C LYS A 69 -10.77 6.41 5.13
N SER A 70 -10.63 5.40 4.29
CA SER A 70 -9.69 5.39 3.18
C SER A 70 -10.32 4.72 1.95
N ASP A 71 -9.82 5.07 0.78
CA ASP A 71 -10.02 4.28 -0.43
C ASP A 71 -8.73 3.53 -0.76
N VAL A 72 -8.85 2.37 -1.40
CA VAL A 72 -7.71 1.53 -1.79
C VAL A 72 -7.84 1.11 -3.25
N GLY A 73 -6.81 1.40 -4.04
CA GLY A 73 -6.63 0.89 -5.39
C GLY A 73 -5.42 -0.03 -5.45
N GLU A 74 -5.56 -1.19 -6.08
CA GLU A 74 -4.44 -2.06 -6.45
C GLU A 74 -3.99 -1.70 -7.87
N ASP A 75 -2.68 -1.63 -8.08
CA ASP A 75 -2.07 -1.38 -9.38
C ASP A 75 -0.97 -2.41 -9.66
N ASP A 76 -1.30 -3.36 -10.54
CA ASP A 76 -0.41 -4.43 -11.00
C ASP A 76 0.46 -4.02 -12.20
N ASN A 77 0.26 -2.81 -12.72
CA ASN A 77 1.00 -2.24 -13.84
C ASN A 77 1.90 -1.07 -13.42
N PHE A 78 1.86 -0.66 -12.15
CA PHE A 78 2.66 0.46 -11.61
C PHE A 78 4.15 0.40 -12.00
N PHE A 79 4.71 -0.81 -12.12
CA PHE A 79 6.11 -1.02 -12.49
C PHE A 79 6.34 -1.35 -13.97
N LYS A 80 5.27 -1.54 -14.76
CA LYS A 80 5.35 -1.81 -16.19
C LYS A 80 5.28 -0.47 -16.92
N ARG A 81 6.30 -0.17 -17.73
CA ARG A 81 6.33 1.03 -18.58
C ARG A 81 5.33 0.92 -19.73
#